data_AF-M3HWD6-F1
#
_entry.id   AF-M3HWD6-F1
#
_cell.length_a   1.000
_cell.length_b   1.000
_cell.length_c   1.000
_cell.angle_alpha   90.00
_cell.angle_beta   90.00
_cell.angle_gamma   90.00
#
_symmetry.space_group_name_H-M   'P 1'
#
loop_
_entity.id
_entity.type
_entity.pdbx_description
1 polymer ?
#
loop_
_entity_poly.entity_id
_entity_poly.type
_entity_poly.pdbx_seq_one_letter_code
_entity_poly.pdbx_strand_id
1 'polypeptide(L)'
;MLVQNLSLILIYTIVFLLLHLKGNPESASDFIGYTFSGLLFWIPLQEYMIRGTSILTENRQLIKRSPLGPEIFLWIPYVQMFIHFTVTAVPVLIVLFTLGKLNVILFPVSIFVILAVGYLLSFIQGYLARANVILRDITPLIRLISQFFFWSLPILYLSTGFLHSINVWNPLNFPLELFRFFC
;
A
#
# COMPACT_ATOMS: atom_id res chain seq x y z
N MET A 1 7.26 12.77 -3.96
CA MET A 1 6.53 11.57 -3.53
C MET A 1 5.39 11.90 -2.59
N LEU A 2 5.65 12.56 -1.45
CA LEU A 2 4.60 12.96 -0.50
C LEU A 2 3.45 13.75 -1.16
N VAL A 3 3.77 14.83 -1.87
CA VAL A 3 2.76 15.64 -2.58
C VAL A 3 1.96 14.79 -3.57
N GLN A 4 2.62 13.95 -4.37
CA GLN A 4 1.96 13.08 -5.33
C GLN A 4 0.99 12.08 -4.66
N ASN A 5 1.41 11.46 -3.56
CA ASN A 5 0.60 10.47 -2.85
C ASN A 5 -0.58 11.12 -2.14
N LEU A 6 -0.39 12.27 -1.50
CA LEU A 6 -1.49 13.02 -0.91
C LEU A 6 -2.46 13.53 -1.97
N SER A 7 -1.95 14.02 -3.10
CA SER A 7 -2.80 14.39 -4.24
C SER A 7 -3.61 13.20 -4.75
N LEU A 8 -3.02 12.01 -4.86
CA LEU A 8 -3.71 10.80 -5.28
C LEU A 8 -4.80 10.40 -4.27
N ILE A 9 -4.51 10.46 -2.97
CA ILE A 9 -5.49 10.22 -1.90
C ILE A 9 -6.65 11.21 -2.00
N LEU A 10 -6.35 12.49 -2.16
CA LEU A 10 -7.36 13.55 -2.29
C LEU A 10 -8.20 13.38 -3.54
N ILE A 11 -7.58 13.17 -4.71
CA ILE A 11 -8.28 13.01 -5.98
C ILE A 11 -9.23 11.82 -5.92
N TYR A 12 -8.76 10.64 -5.49
CA TYR A 12 -9.63 9.47 -5.41
C TYR A 12 -10.75 9.67 -4.41
N THR A 13 -10.45 10.25 -3.24
CA THR A 13 -11.49 10.46 -2.24
C THR A 13 -12.53 11.46 -2.73
N ILE A 14 -12.13 12.60 -3.31
CA ILE A 14 -13.08 13.61 -3.81
C ILE A 14 -13.92 13.05 -4.96
N VAL A 15 -13.30 12.39 -5.94
CA VAL A 15 -14.02 11.85 -7.12
C VAL A 15 -15.03 10.79 -6.67
N PHE A 16 -14.62 9.83 -5.85
CA PHE A 16 -15.53 8.77 -5.43
C PHE A 16 -16.54 9.22 -4.38
N LEU A 17 -16.21 10.23 -3.56
CA LEU A 17 -17.17 10.86 -2.65
C LEU A 17 -18.27 11.56 -3.45
N LEU A 18 -17.94 12.31 -4.51
CA LEU A 18 -18.93 12.94 -5.38
C LEU A 18 -19.84 11.92 -6.08
N LEU A 19 -19.29 10.75 -6.42
CA LEU A 19 -20.07 9.63 -6.98
C LEU A 19 -20.95 8.96 -5.92
N HIS A 20 -20.46 8.81 -4.68
CA HIS A 20 -21.21 8.21 -3.54
C HIS A 20 -22.30 9.12 -2.99
N LEU A 21 -22.08 10.43 -2.93
CA LEU A 21 -23.00 11.42 -2.37
C LEU A 21 -24.35 11.50 -3.10
N LYS A 22 -24.44 11.00 -4.33
CA LYS A 22 -25.72 10.84 -5.03
C LYS A 22 -26.65 9.80 -4.38
N GLY A 23 -26.15 8.96 -3.45
CA GLY A 23 -26.89 7.87 -2.80
C GLY A 23 -27.30 8.11 -1.34
N ASN A 24 -26.40 8.60 -0.47
CA ASN A 24 -26.72 8.91 0.94
C ASN A 24 -25.62 9.77 1.65
N PRO A 25 -25.91 11.00 2.13
CA PRO A 25 -24.90 11.89 2.71
C PRO A 25 -24.38 11.53 4.12
N GLU A 26 -25.13 10.78 4.95
CA GLU A 26 -24.62 10.31 6.26
C GLU A 26 -23.44 9.32 6.10
N SER A 27 -23.28 8.73 4.91
CA SER A 27 -22.17 7.83 4.57
C SER A 27 -20.86 8.53 4.17
N ALA A 28 -20.83 9.86 4.08
CA ALA A 28 -19.69 10.59 3.54
C ALA A 28 -18.43 10.48 4.42
N SER A 29 -18.58 10.69 5.74
CA SER A 29 -17.47 10.57 6.69
C SER A 29 -16.98 9.13 6.82
N ASP A 30 -17.91 8.17 6.78
CA ASP A 30 -17.62 6.74 6.74
C ASP A 30 -16.81 6.36 5.50
N PHE A 31 -17.24 6.85 4.34
CA PHE A 31 -16.57 6.61 3.06
C PHE A 31 -15.16 7.21 3.03
N ILE A 32 -14.98 8.44 3.55
CA ILE A 32 -13.67 9.07 3.66
C ILE A 32 -12.76 8.23 4.56
N GLY A 33 -13.23 7.82 5.75
CA GLY A 33 -12.46 6.99 6.66
C GLY A 33 -12.07 5.63 6.03
N TYR A 34 -13.02 5.00 5.35
CA TYR A 34 -12.83 3.74 4.63
C TYR A 34 -11.78 3.84 3.50
N THR A 35 -11.82 4.94 2.76
CA THR A 35 -10.92 5.19 1.63
C THR A 35 -9.53 5.56 2.11
N PHE A 36 -9.42 6.47 3.08
CA PHE A 36 -8.14 6.94 3.62
C PHE A 36 -7.36 5.80 4.29
N SER A 37 -8.02 4.97 5.09
CA SER A 37 -7.39 3.79 5.70
C SER A 37 -6.92 2.78 4.66
N GLY A 38 -7.71 2.51 3.62
CA GLY A 38 -7.33 1.59 2.54
C GLY A 38 -6.16 2.10 1.69
N LEU A 39 -6.14 3.40 1.40
CA LEU A 39 -5.04 4.03 0.66
C LEU A 39 -3.76 4.11 1.50
N LEU A 40 -3.87 4.36 2.80
CA LEU A 40 -2.74 4.34 3.72
C LEU A 40 -2.08 2.96 3.79
N PHE A 41 -2.87 1.89 3.69
CA PHE A 41 -2.37 0.52 3.58
C PHE A 41 -1.68 0.27 2.23
N TRP A 42 -2.34 0.62 1.13
CA TRP A 42 -1.89 0.21 -0.21
C TRP A 42 -0.72 1.01 -0.77
N ILE A 43 -0.70 2.34 -0.61
CA ILE A 43 0.28 3.21 -1.30
C ILE A 43 1.74 2.86 -0.93
N PRO A 44 2.10 2.68 0.36
CA PRO A 44 3.46 2.29 0.73
C PRO A 44 3.83 0.90 0.21
N LEU A 45 2.89 -0.05 0.22
CA LEU A 45 3.10 -1.41 -0.30
C LEU A 45 3.33 -1.40 -1.81
N GLN A 46 2.57 -0.62 -2.56
CA GLN A 46 2.75 -0.49 -4.00
C GLN A 46 4.13 0.10 -4.32
N GLU A 47 4.55 1.13 -3.59
CA GLU A 47 5.88 1.71 -3.77
C GLU A 47 6.98 0.69 -3.45
N TYR A 48 6.82 -0.09 -2.37
CA TYR A 48 7.71 -1.18 -2.02
C TYR A 48 7.81 -2.24 -3.12
N MET A 49 6.68 -2.66 -3.67
CA MET A 49 6.61 -3.64 -4.77
C MET A 49 7.31 -3.13 -6.03
N ILE A 50 7.21 -1.86 -6.38
CA ILE A 50 7.85 -1.33 -7.58
C ILE A 50 9.36 -1.12 -7.35
N ARG A 51 9.73 -0.41 -6.27
CA ARG A 51 11.15 -0.09 -5.98
C ARG A 51 11.97 -1.31 -5.63
N GLY A 52 11.40 -2.25 -4.90
CA GLY A 52 12.14 -3.44 -4.50
C GLY A 52 12.47 -4.38 -5.66
N THR A 53 11.70 -4.38 -6.74
CA THR A 53 11.98 -5.20 -7.92
C THR A 53 13.19 -4.67 -8.70
N SER A 54 13.36 -3.35 -8.79
CA SER A 54 14.46 -2.74 -9.55
C SER A 54 15.72 -2.47 -8.72
N ILE A 55 15.71 -2.73 -7.41
CA ILE A 55 16.76 -2.29 -6.48
C ILE A 55 18.16 -2.80 -6.85
N LEU A 56 18.28 -4.07 -7.25
CA LEU A 56 19.56 -4.68 -7.61
C LEU A 56 20.09 -4.18 -8.95
N THR A 57 19.20 -3.90 -9.90
CA THR A 57 19.56 -3.39 -11.22
C THR A 57 19.99 -1.93 -11.15
N GLU A 58 19.30 -1.11 -10.34
CA GLU A 58 19.60 0.32 -10.19
C GLU A 58 20.90 0.55 -9.40
N ASN A 59 21.17 -0.27 -8.38
CA ASN A 59 22.33 -0.08 -7.48
C ASN A 59 23.53 -0.96 -7.82
N ARG A 60 23.60 -1.50 -9.05
CA ARG A 60 24.63 -2.47 -9.48
C ARG A 60 26.06 -2.02 -9.21
N GLN A 61 26.36 -0.73 -9.40
CA GLN A 61 27.70 -0.18 -9.19
C GLN A 61 28.09 -0.17 -7.70
N LEU A 62 27.14 0.14 -6.83
CA LEU A 62 27.35 0.17 -5.38
C LEU A 62 27.48 -1.24 -4.81
N ILE A 63 26.68 -2.18 -5.29
CA ILE A 63 26.72 -3.59 -4.86
C ILE A 63 28.11 -4.18 -5.10
N LYS A 64 28.72 -3.94 -6.26
CA LYS A 64 30.06 -4.44 -6.61
C LYS A 64 31.19 -3.87 -5.73
N ARG A 65 30.96 -2.72 -5.09
CA ARG A 65 31.93 -2.02 -4.24
C ARG A 65 31.66 -2.23 -2.75
N SER A 66 30.52 -2.80 -2.40
CA SER A 66 30.11 -3.02 -1.01
C SER A 66 30.62 -4.37 -0.50
N PRO A 67 31.22 -4.42 0.70
CA PRO A 67 31.62 -5.69 1.32
C PRO A 67 30.41 -6.51 1.82
N LEU A 68 29.23 -5.90 1.93
CA LEU A 68 28.02 -6.50 2.50
C LEU A 68 27.17 -7.28 1.48
N GLY A 69 27.58 -7.30 0.21
CA GLY A 69 26.87 -8.02 -0.86
C GLY A 69 25.51 -7.41 -1.27
N PRO A 70 24.77 -8.08 -2.16
CA PRO A 70 23.45 -7.62 -2.63
C PRO A 70 22.32 -7.74 -1.59
N GLU A 71 22.49 -8.56 -0.56
CA GLU A 71 21.45 -8.92 0.41
C GLU A 71 21.00 -7.72 1.23
N ILE A 72 21.92 -6.82 1.62
CA ILE A 72 21.55 -5.60 2.33
C ILE A 72 20.68 -4.66 1.48
N PHE A 73 20.90 -4.65 0.17
CA PHE A 73 20.11 -3.82 -0.75
C PHE A 73 18.66 -4.29 -0.85
N LEU A 74 18.39 -5.58 -0.64
CA LEU A 74 17.02 -6.11 -0.64
C LEU A 74 16.19 -5.60 0.55
N TRP A 75 16.84 -5.20 1.65
CA TRP A 75 16.17 -4.64 2.83
C TRP A 75 15.91 -3.14 2.74
N ILE A 76 16.66 -2.42 1.91
CA ILE A 76 16.51 -0.96 1.76
C ILE A 76 15.07 -0.57 1.39
N PRO A 77 14.42 -1.18 0.37
CA PRO A 77 13.05 -0.85 0.01
C PRO A 77 12.03 -1.15 1.13
N TYR A 78 12.29 -2.15 1.97
CA TYR A 78 11.41 -2.48 3.10
C TYR A 78 11.46 -1.40 4.17
N VAL A 79 12.66 -0.91 4.51
CA VAL A 79 12.81 0.23 5.43
C VAL A 79 12.22 1.50 4.83
N GLN A 80 12.40 1.72 3.52
CA GLN A 80 11.78 2.84 2.80
C GLN A 80 10.26 2.78 2.84
N MET A 81 9.66 1.59 2.68
CA MET A 81 8.21 1.39 2.82
C MET A 81 7.72 1.86 4.18
N PHE A 82 8.43 1.51 5.26
CA PHE A 82 8.05 1.90 6.61
C PHE A 82 8.13 3.42 6.82
N ILE A 83 9.25 4.04 6.42
CA ILE A 83 9.41 5.50 6.49
C ILE A 83 8.29 6.19 5.70
N HIS A 84 8.01 5.69 4.49
CA HIS A 84 6.98 6.23 3.62
C HIS A 84 5.58 6.09 4.20
N PHE A 85 5.27 4.95 4.79
CA PHE A 85 4.05 4.72 5.56
C PHE A 85 3.95 5.73 6.70
N THR A 86 4.98 5.89 7.54
CA THR A 86 4.94 6.82 8.68
C THR A 86 4.68 8.25 8.23
N VAL A 87 5.38 8.70 7.18
CA VAL A 87 5.23 10.05 6.63
C VAL A 87 3.83 10.27 6.03
N THR A 88 3.27 9.27 5.35
CA THR A 88 1.92 9.33 4.78
C THR A 88 0.84 9.19 5.84
N ALA A 89 1.11 8.45 6.93
CA ALA A 89 0.20 8.23 8.02
C ALA A 89 -0.12 9.52 8.76
N VAL A 90 0.86 10.40 9.02
CA VAL A 90 0.64 11.65 9.78
C VAL A 90 -0.57 12.46 9.28
N PRO A 91 -0.66 12.90 8.01
CA PRO A 91 -1.81 13.64 7.52
C PRO A 91 -3.10 12.81 7.48
N VAL A 92 -3.01 11.51 7.19
CA VAL A 92 -4.19 10.62 7.18
C VAL A 92 -4.78 10.47 8.58
N LEU A 93 -3.94 10.28 9.60
CA LEU A 93 -4.34 10.15 10.99
C LEU A 93 -4.97 11.43 11.52
N ILE A 94 -4.46 12.60 11.13
CA ILE A 94 -5.07 13.89 11.46
C ILE A 94 -6.51 13.92 10.93
N VAL A 95 -6.73 13.53 9.68
CA VAL A 95 -8.09 13.49 9.09
C VAL A 95 -8.98 12.47 9.81
N LEU A 96 -8.50 11.24 10.03
CA LEU A 96 -9.28 10.20 10.73
C LEU A 96 -9.63 10.60 12.18
N PHE A 97 -8.72 11.29 12.86
CA PHE A 97 -8.95 11.83 14.20
C PHE A 97 -10.03 12.91 14.18
N THR A 98 -9.97 13.87 13.24
CA THR A 98 -10.99 14.92 13.12
C THR A 98 -12.39 14.38 12.78
N LEU A 99 -12.46 13.24 12.10
CA LEU A 99 -13.72 12.55 11.76
C LEU A 99 -14.22 11.61 12.85
N GLY A 100 -13.48 11.43 13.95
CA GLY A 100 -13.83 10.50 15.02
C GLY A 100 -13.81 9.03 14.59
N LYS A 101 -13.08 8.69 13.52
CA LYS A 101 -12.96 7.33 13.00
C LYS A 101 -11.70 6.61 13.47
N LEU A 102 -10.73 7.35 13.99
CA LEU A 102 -9.47 6.80 14.44
C LEU A 102 -9.62 6.00 15.75
N ASN A 103 -9.27 4.72 15.71
CA ASN A 103 -9.12 3.94 16.94
C ASN A 103 -7.69 4.04 17.49
N VAL A 104 -7.44 5.04 18.34
CA VAL A 104 -6.09 5.32 18.89
C VAL A 104 -5.49 4.14 19.65
N ILE A 105 -6.32 3.32 20.31
CA ILE A 105 -5.88 2.18 21.12
C ILE A 105 -5.39 1.04 20.21
N LEU A 106 -6.08 0.81 19.10
CA LEU A 106 -5.80 -0.29 18.19
C LEU A 106 -4.85 0.08 17.05
N PHE A 107 -4.66 1.36 16.76
CA PHE A 107 -3.76 1.83 15.71
C PHE A 107 -2.35 1.23 15.72
N PRO A 108 -1.68 0.99 16.88
CA PRO A 108 -0.39 0.29 16.91
C PRO A 108 -0.45 -1.10 16.26
N VAL A 109 -1.59 -1.80 16.33
CA VAL A 109 -1.80 -3.09 15.68
C VAL A 109 -1.79 -2.94 14.15
N SER A 110 -2.36 -1.86 13.59
CA SER A 110 -2.26 -1.55 12.16
C SER A 110 -0.80 -1.40 11.70
N ILE A 111 0.07 -0.83 12.55
CA ILE A 111 1.51 -0.74 12.27
C ILE A 111 2.15 -2.13 12.22
N PHE A 112 1.77 -3.04 13.13
CA PHE A 112 2.25 -4.42 13.07
C PHE A 112 1.77 -5.15 11.81
N VAL A 113 0.51 -4.93 11.40
CA VAL A 113 -0.05 -5.52 10.17
C VAL A 113 0.75 -5.08 8.94
N ILE A 114 1.00 -3.79 8.76
CA ILE A 114 1.75 -3.30 7.59
C ILE A 114 3.20 -3.81 7.59
N LEU A 115 3.86 -3.88 8.74
CA LEU A 115 5.20 -4.44 8.87
C LEU A 115 5.25 -5.93 8.54
N ALA A 116 4.27 -6.70 9.03
CA ALA A 116 4.15 -8.13 8.76
C ALA A 116 3.89 -8.40 7.27
N VAL A 117 2.97 -7.64 6.65
CA VAL A 117 2.69 -7.75 5.22
C VAL A 117 3.91 -7.40 4.38
N GLY A 118 4.59 -6.29 4.69
CA GLY A 118 5.83 -5.91 4.02
C GLY A 118 6.93 -6.96 4.17
N TYR A 119 7.03 -7.59 5.35
CA TYR A 119 7.99 -8.65 5.61
C TYR A 119 7.68 -9.90 4.79
N LEU A 120 6.41 -10.31 4.70
CA LEU A 120 5.99 -11.43 3.85
C LEU A 120 6.25 -11.13 2.36
N LEU A 121 5.96 -9.91 1.91
CA LEU A 121 6.26 -9.48 0.56
C LEU A 121 7.76 -9.44 0.27
N SER A 122 8.62 -9.30 1.29
CA SER A 122 10.08 -9.28 1.10
C SER A 122 10.65 -10.57 0.52
N PHE A 123 10.03 -11.72 0.81
CA PHE A 123 10.44 -13.00 0.22
C PHE A 123 10.17 -13.02 -1.29
N ILE A 124 8.95 -12.62 -1.68
CA ILE A 124 8.54 -12.53 -3.08
C ILE A 124 9.40 -11.47 -3.78
N GLN A 125 9.61 -10.34 -3.13
CA GLN A 125 10.35 -9.23 -3.69
C GLN A 125 11.83 -9.53 -3.89
N GLY A 126 12.46 -10.24 -2.95
CA GLY A 126 13.84 -10.71 -3.10
C GLY A 126 14.00 -11.64 -4.30
N TYR A 127 13.02 -12.51 -4.55
CA TYR A 127 12.99 -13.35 -5.74
C TYR A 127 12.81 -12.52 -7.02
N LEU A 128 11.82 -11.61 -7.05
CA LEU A 128 11.57 -10.74 -8.20
C LEU A 128 12.75 -9.84 -8.53
N ALA A 129 13.43 -9.30 -7.52
CA ALA A 129 14.61 -8.46 -7.70
C ALA A 129 15.76 -9.22 -8.38
N ARG A 130 15.98 -10.47 -7.99
CA ARG A 130 16.98 -11.36 -8.62
C ARG A 130 16.55 -11.76 -10.03
N ALA A 131 15.28 -12.07 -10.24
CA ALA A 131 14.73 -12.34 -11.56
C ALA A 131 14.88 -11.13 -12.50
N ASN A 132 14.68 -9.92 -11.98
CA ASN A 132 14.80 -8.67 -12.74
C ASN A 132 16.24 -8.37 -13.22
N VAL A 133 17.26 -8.92 -12.54
CA VAL A 133 18.66 -8.85 -13.01
C VAL A 133 18.84 -9.64 -14.32
N ILE A 134 18.09 -10.72 -14.51
CA ILE A 134 18.12 -11.57 -15.70
C ILE A 134 17.14 -11.05 -16.76
N LEU A 135 15.90 -10.75 -16.35
CA LEU A 135 14.78 -10.34 -17.19
C LEU A 135 14.35 -8.91 -16.81
N ARG A 136 14.74 -7.92 -17.61
CA ARG A 136 14.45 -6.51 -17.30
C ARG A 136 12.96 -6.14 -17.37
N ASP A 137 12.15 -6.98 -18.02
CA ASP A 137 10.71 -6.75 -18.17
C ASP A 137 9.90 -7.07 -16.91
N ILE A 138 10.53 -7.59 -15.84
CA ILE A 138 9.85 -7.86 -14.57
C ILE A 138 9.40 -6.55 -13.92
N THR A 139 10.20 -5.47 -13.99
CA THR A 139 9.82 -4.16 -13.41
C THR A 139 8.52 -3.60 -13.99
N PRO A 140 8.35 -3.43 -15.32
CA PRO A 140 7.09 -2.97 -15.88
C PRO A 140 5.93 -3.94 -15.63
N LEU A 141 6.18 -5.26 -15.61
CA LEU A 141 5.17 -6.26 -15.29
C LEU A 141 4.66 -6.11 -13.84
N ILE A 142 5.54 -5.91 -12.86
CA ILE A 142 5.14 -5.69 -11.46
C ILE A 142 4.35 -4.39 -11.31
N ARG A 143 4.71 -3.34 -12.06
CA ARG A 143 3.93 -2.11 -12.10
C ARG A 143 2.49 -2.38 -12.57
N LEU A 144 2.33 -3.14 -13.65
CA LEU A 144 1.01 -3.52 -14.17
C LEU A 144 0.22 -4.38 -13.17
N ILE A 145 0.84 -5.42 -12.60
CA ILE A 145 0.21 -6.29 -11.60
C ILE A 145 -0.24 -5.48 -10.38
N SER A 146 0.58 -4.53 -9.92
CA SER A 146 0.20 -3.66 -8.80
C SER A 146 -1.08 -2.87 -9.08
N GLN A 147 -1.28 -2.42 -10.33
CA GLN A 147 -2.51 -1.71 -10.71
C GLN A 147 -3.73 -2.65 -10.65
N PHE A 148 -3.60 -3.89 -11.13
CA PHE A 148 -4.69 -4.88 -10.99
C PHE A 148 -4.99 -5.20 -9.53
N PHE A 149 -3.96 -5.35 -8.70
CA PHE A 149 -4.12 -5.60 -7.27
C PHE A 149 -4.88 -4.47 -6.58
N PHE A 150 -4.56 -3.21 -6.89
CA PHE A 150 -5.28 -2.05 -6.36
C PHE A 150 -6.79 -2.14 -6.60
N TRP A 151 -7.21 -2.47 -7.83
CA TRP A 151 -8.63 -2.54 -8.19
C TRP A 151 -9.34 -3.79 -7.64
N SER A 152 -8.61 -4.89 -7.45
CA SER A 152 -9.14 -6.10 -6.80
C SER A 152 -9.28 -5.98 -5.28
N LEU A 153 -8.73 -4.92 -4.68
CA LEU A 153 -8.93 -4.63 -3.26
C LEU A 153 -10.11 -3.67 -3.11
N PRO A 154 -10.97 -3.86 -2.10
CA PRO A 154 -12.09 -2.96 -1.83
C PRO A 154 -11.60 -1.67 -1.18
N ILE A 155 -10.79 -0.87 -1.88
CA ILE A 155 -10.23 0.38 -1.35
C ILE A 155 -11.22 1.53 -1.53
N LEU A 156 -11.78 1.64 -2.74
CA LEU A 156 -12.66 2.74 -3.17
C LEU A 156 -14.14 2.35 -3.24
N TYR A 157 -14.46 1.09 -2.96
CA TYR A 157 -15.81 0.54 -3.08
C TYR A 157 -16.07 -0.48 -1.97
N LEU A 158 -17.36 -0.72 -1.71
CA LEU A 158 -17.81 -1.70 -0.73
C LEU A 158 -17.80 -3.11 -1.33
N SER A 159 -17.25 -4.06 -0.58
CA SER A 159 -17.17 -5.46 -0.99
C SER A 159 -18.51 -6.18 -0.80
N THR A 160 -19.42 -6.10 -1.77
CA THR A 160 -20.74 -6.77 -1.71
C THR A 160 -21.02 -7.64 -2.95
N GLY A 161 -21.73 -8.76 -2.75
CA GLY A 161 -22.18 -9.64 -3.82
C GLY A 161 -21.01 -10.29 -4.58
N PHE A 162 -21.05 -10.23 -5.92
CA PHE A 162 -20.04 -10.83 -6.81
C PHE A 162 -18.63 -10.27 -6.57
N LEU A 163 -18.50 -8.98 -6.23
CA LEU A 163 -17.21 -8.34 -5.97
C LEU A 163 -16.52 -8.95 -4.76
N HIS A 164 -17.27 -9.32 -3.72
CA HIS A 164 -16.69 -9.97 -2.54
C HIS A 164 -16.03 -11.30 -2.89
N SER A 165 -16.68 -12.12 -3.72
CA SER A 165 -16.13 -13.40 -4.16
C SER A 165 -14.81 -13.25 -4.92
N ILE A 166 -14.62 -12.16 -5.67
CA ILE A 166 -13.35 -11.86 -6.35
C ILE A 166 -12.29 -11.38 -5.34
N ASN A 167 -12.67 -10.49 -4.43
CA ASN A 167 -11.74 -9.86 -3.49
C ASN A 167 -11.07 -10.87 -2.56
N VAL A 168 -11.78 -11.93 -2.15
CA VAL A 168 -11.24 -12.98 -1.28
C VAL A 168 -10.08 -13.76 -1.94
N TRP A 169 -10.00 -13.79 -3.28
CA TRP A 169 -8.85 -14.37 -3.98
C TRP A 169 -7.58 -13.53 -3.86
N ASN A 170 -7.70 -12.23 -3.53
CA ASN A 170 -6.53 -11.40 -3.32
C ASN A 170 -5.95 -11.67 -1.92
N PRO A 171 -4.69 -12.13 -1.81
CA PRO A 171 -4.08 -12.42 -0.51
C PRO A 171 -3.94 -11.18 0.39
N LEU A 172 -3.97 -9.98 -0.18
CA LEU A 172 -3.90 -8.71 0.56
C LEU A 172 -5.27 -8.22 1.06
N ASN A 173 -6.38 -8.88 0.70
CA ASN A 173 -7.70 -8.47 1.18
C ASN A 173 -7.85 -8.65 2.70
N PHE A 174 -7.46 -9.81 3.22
CA PHE A 174 -7.53 -10.07 4.66
C PHE A 174 -6.65 -9.12 5.49
N PRO A 175 -5.37 -8.88 5.15
CA PRO A 175 -4.57 -7.88 5.85
C PRO A 175 -5.11 -6.45 5.74
N LEU A 176 -5.71 -6.08 4.60
CA LEU A 176 -6.36 -4.78 4.42
C LEU A 176 -7.54 -4.60 5.38
N GLU A 177 -8.43 -5.60 5.47
CA GLU A 177 -9.57 -5.57 6.39
C GLU A 177 -9.12 -5.50 7.85
N LEU A 178 -8.10 -6.27 8.20
CA LEU A 178 -7.51 -6.25 9.53
C LEU A 178 -6.88 -4.87 9.85
N PHE A 179 -6.14 -4.29 8.90
CA PHE A 179 -5.54 -2.96 9.04
C PHE A 179 -6.60 -1.88 9.29
N ARG A 180 -7.73 -1.95 8.58
CA ARG A 180 -8.86 -1.02 8.68
C ARG A 180 -9.63 -1.14 9.97
N PHE A 181 -9.82 -2.36 10.48
CA PHE A 181 -10.54 -2.56 11.74
C PHE A 181 -9.87 -1.83 12.92
N PHE A 182 -8.56 -1.63 12.81
CA PHE A 182 -7.73 -1.02 13.84
C PHE A 182 -7.40 0.47 13.59
N CYS A 183 -7.76 1.03 12.43
CA CYS A 183 -7.39 2.38 11.99
C CYS A 183 -8.62 3.26 11.76
#